data_AF-A0A2U9S035-F1
#
_entry.id   AF-A0A2U9S035-F1
#
_cell.length_a   1.000
_cell.length_b   1.000
_cell.length_c   1.000
_cell.angle_alpha   90.00
_cell.angle_beta   90.00
_cell.angle_gamma   90.00
#
_symmetry.space_group_name_H-M   'P 1'
#
loop_
_entity.id
_entity.type
_entity.pdbx_description
1 polymer ?
#
loop_
_entity_poly.entity_id
_entity_poly.type
_entity_poly.pdbx_seq_one_letter_code
_entity_poly.pdbx_strand_id
1 'polypeptide(L)'
;MADIVVLKHVRLTRALLAIETAAASLDNELAALRTVGQAGLLGDHAEEATLLRTYVRTLRVLLQAMTPDEVEEAGLGERHALAEAAVRRCAAALQVLELPGGGGSLTGIA
;
A
#
# COMPACT_ATOMS: atom_id res chain seq x y z
N MET A 1 2.19 23.66 -27.46
CA MET A 1 2.67 22.27 -27.24
C MET A 1 3.38 22.14 -25.90
N ALA A 2 4.26 23.07 -25.51
CA ALA A 2 4.93 23.07 -24.20
C ALA A 2 4.00 23.09 -22.98
N ASP A 3 2.91 23.87 -22.98
CA ASP A 3 2.03 23.99 -21.79
C ASP A 3 1.28 22.71 -21.43
N ILE A 4 0.89 21.91 -22.42
CA ILE A 4 0.20 20.63 -22.23
C ILE A 4 1.16 19.60 -21.62
N VAL A 5 2.43 19.62 -22.08
CA VAL A 5 3.50 18.78 -21.54
C VAL A 5 3.74 19.13 -20.07
N VAL A 6 3.92 20.42 -19.73
CA VAL A 6 4.10 20.88 -18.35
C VAL A 6 2.92 20.49 -17.46
N LEU A 7 1.67 20.67 -17.91
CA LEU A 7 0.49 20.29 -17.15
C LEU A 7 0.44 18.77 -16.87
N LYS A 8 0.78 17.94 -17.87
CA LYS A 8 0.85 16.48 -17.73
C LYS A 8 1.89 16.08 -16.67
N HIS A 9 3.09 16.68 -16.71
CA HIS A 9 4.16 16.41 -15.75
C HIS A 9 3.75 16.81 -14.33
N VAL A 10 3.18 17.99 -14.16
CA VAL A 10 2.71 18.47 -12.84
C VAL A 10 1.64 17.53 -12.27
N ARG A 11 0.74 17.01 -13.10
CA ARG A 11 -0.28 16.05 -12.67
C ARG A 11 0.33 14.73 -12.22
N LEU A 12 1.30 14.19 -12.96
CA LEU A 12 2.01 12.95 -12.60
C LEU A 12 2.78 13.12 -11.29
N THR A 13 3.54 14.21 -11.14
CA THR A 13 4.28 14.50 -9.89
C THR A 13 3.33 14.61 -8.70
N ARG A 14 2.19 15.30 -8.84
CA ARG A 14 1.19 15.40 -7.77
C ARG A 14 0.55 14.06 -7.44
N ALA A 15 0.28 13.23 -8.45
CA ALA A 15 -0.27 11.91 -8.23
C ALA A 15 0.72 11.02 -7.45
N LEU A 16 2.00 11.02 -7.81
CA LEU A 16 3.04 10.30 -7.09
C LEU A 16 3.19 10.77 -5.64
N LEU A 17 3.22 12.09 -5.41
CA LEU A 17 3.24 12.68 -4.06
C LEU A 17 2.05 12.24 -3.21
N ALA A 18 0.85 12.21 -3.79
CA ALA A 18 -0.35 11.76 -3.09
C ALA A 18 -0.28 10.27 -2.75
N ILE A 19 0.23 9.44 -3.67
CA ILE A 19 0.43 8.00 -3.44
C ILE A 19 1.48 7.75 -2.34
N GLU A 20 2.60 8.47 -2.36
CA GLU A 20 3.63 8.38 -1.32
C GLU A 20 3.07 8.74 0.06
N THR A 21 2.31 9.83 0.14
CA THR A 21 1.68 10.28 1.39
C THR A 21 0.65 9.26 1.90
N ALA A 22 -0.16 8.73 0.99
CA ALA A 22 -1.14 7.69 1.32
C ALA A 22 -0.46 6.39 1.79
N ALA A 23 0.62 5.97 1.13
CA ALA A 23 1.40 4.80 1.54
C ALA A 23 2.05 4.99 2.92
N ALA A 24 2.56 6.18 3.21
CA ALA A 24 3.12 6.49 4.53
C ALA A 24 2.06 6.48 5.65
N SER A 25 0.86 7.01 5.39
CA SER A 25 -0.28 6.91 6.33
C SER A 25 -0.64 5.45 6.58
N LEU A 26 -0.73 4.68 5.50
CA LEU A 26 -1.10 3.26 5.55
C LEU A 26 -0.08 2.41 6.29
N ASP A 27 1.22 2.68 6.14
CA ASP A 27 2.29 2.02 6.91
C ASP A 27 2.09 2.21 8.43
N ASN A 28 1.64 3.40 8.88
CA ASN A 28 1.36 3.64 10.30
C ASN A 28 0.14 2.86 10.80
N GLU A 29 -0.94 2.84 10.01
CA GLU A 29 -2.15 2.07 10.32
C GLU A 29 -1.86 0.56 10.38
N LEU A 30 -1.04 0.06 9.46
CA LEU A 30 -0.61 -1.34 9.44
C LEU A 30 0.30 -1.70 10.61
N ALA A 31 1.15 -0.78 11.07
CA ALA A 31 1.95 -0.98 12.28
C ALA A 31 1.05 -1.11 13.51
N ALA A 32 0.02 -0.27 13.64
CA ALA A 32 -0.96 -0.37 14.72
C ALA A 32 -1.73 -1.71 14.64
N LEU A 33 -2.24 -2.07 13.46
CA LEU A 33 -2.96 -3.33 13.28
C LEU A 33 -2.08 -4.55 13.56
N ARG A 34 -0.77 -4.48 13.30
CA ARG A 34 0.18 -5.53 13.67
C ARG A 34 0.31 -5.71 15.16
N THR A 35 0.35 -4.63 15.94
CA THR A 35 0.38 -4.73 17.41
C THR A 35 -0.91 -5.37 17.96
N VAL A 36 -2.06 -5.05 17.37
CA VAL A 36 -3.36 -5.66 17.69
C VAL A 36 -3.37 -7.15 17.33
N GLY A 37 -2.84 -7.51 16.16
CA GLY A 37 -2.71 -8.90 15.74
C GLY A 37 -1.80 -9.73 16.65
N GLN A 38 -0.70 -9.15 17.13
CA GLN A 38 0.18 -9.78 18.12
C GLN A 38 -0.51 -9.99 19.48
N ALA A 39 -1.49 -9.16 19.82
CA ALA A 39 -2.33 -9.33 20.99
C ALA A 39 -3.47 -10.36 20.80
N GLY A 40 -3.60 -10.95 19.60
CA GLY A 40 -4.65 -11.92 19.28
C GLY A 40 -6.03 -11.29 19.02
N LEU A 41 -6.10 -9.97 18.91
CA LEU A 41 -7.36 -9.21 18.77
C LEU A 41 -7.68 -8.88 17.30
N LEU A 42 -7.01 -9.52 16.34
CA LEU A 42 -7.19 -9.20 14.91
C LEU A 42 -8.64 -9.45 14.43
N GLY A 43 -9.36 -10.39 15.07
CA GLY A 43 -10.76 -10.67 14.77
C GLY A 43 -11.67 -9.46 15.01
N ASP A 44 -11.37 -8.64 16.03
CA ASP A 44 -12.13 -7.43 16.36
C ASP A 44 -11.91 -6.31 15.33
N HIS A 45 -10.88 -6.44 14.50
CA HIS A 45 -10.48 -5.47 13.47
C HIS A 45 -10.55 -6.05 12.04
N ALA A 46 -11.36 -7.08 11.81
CA ALA A 46 -11.47 -7.74 10.51
C ALA A 46 -11.98 -6.82 9.38
N GLU A 47 -12.92 -5.92 9.70
CA GLU A 47 -13.42 -4.91 8.75
C GLU A 47 -12.33 -3.89 8.39
N GLU A 48 -11.61 -3.39 9.39
CA GLU A 48 -10.50 -2.46 9.23
C GLU A 48 -9.40 -3.09 8.34
N ALA A 49 -9.00 -4.33 8.63
CA ALA A 49 -8.05 -5.06 7.79
C ALA A 49 -8.52 -5.18 6.31
N THR A 50 -9.82 -5.37 6.09
CA THR A 50 -10.41 -5.46 4.74
C THR A 50 -10.39 -4.11 4.01
N LEU A 51 -10.64 -3.02 4.73
CA LEU A 51 -10.48 -1.66 4.20
C LEU A 51 -9.01 -1.42 3.80
N LEU A 52 -8.05 -1.69 4.68
CA LEU A 52 -6.62 -1.48 4.40
C LEU A 52 -6.15 -2.26 3.15
N ARG A 53 -6.62 -3.51 2.97
CA ARG A 53 -6.36 -4.27 1.72
C ARG A 53 -6.89 -3.58 0.48
N THR A 54 -8.10 -3.05 0.57
CA THR A 54 -8.74 -2.33 -0.54
C THR A 54 -7.96 -1.06 -0.86
N TYR A 55 -7.49 -0.33 0.15
CA TYR A 55 -6.64 0.84 -0.03
C TYR A 55 -5.30 0.49 -0.70
N VAL A 56 -4.57 -0.52 -0.22
CA VAL A 56 -3.34 -1.00 -0.88
C VAL A 56 -3.62 -1.36 -2.33
N ARG A 57 -4.71 -2.08 -2.62
CA ARG A 57 -5.08 -2.45 -3.99
C ARG A 57 -5.31 -1.22 -4.86
N THR A 58 -6.02 -0.22 -4.36
CA THR A 58 -6.26 1.03 -5.07
C THR A 58 -4.95 1.74 -5.41
N LEU A 59 -4.02 1.86 -4.44
CA LEU A 59 -2.71 2.48 -4.70
C LEU A 59 -1.91 1.73 -5.77
N ARG A 60 -1.95 0.39 -5.78
CA ARG A 60 -1.30 -0.41 -6.84
C ARG A 60 -1.91 -0.15 -8.21
N VAL A 61 -3.24 -0.09 -8.31
CA VAL A 61 -3.93 0.21 -9.56
C VAL A 61 -3.60 1.62 -10.06
N LEU A 62 -3.52 2.60 -9.16
CA LEU A 62 -3.15 3.98 -9.51
C LEU A 62 -1.71 4.07 -10.05
N LEU A 63 -0.76 3.33 -9.47
CA LEU A 63 0.61 3.24 -9.99
C LEU A 63 0.63 2.55 -11.36
N GLN A 64 -0.09 1.43 -11.52
CA GLN A 64 -0.17 0.70 -12.79
C GLN A 64 -0.85 1.49 -13.92
N ALA A 65 -1.66 2.49 -13.58
CA ALA A 65 -2.27 3.38 -14.54
C ALA A 65 -1.28 4.42 -15.11
N MET A 66 -0.12 4.62 -14.48
CA MET A 66 0.96 5.45 -15.02
C MET A 66 1.81 4.59 -15.96
N THR A 67 1.88 4.95 -17.24
CA THR A 67 2.67 4.12 -18.18
C THR A 67 4.17 4.39 -17.99
N PRO A 68 5.04 3.39 -18.22
CA PRO A 68 6.49 3.57 -18.11
C PRO A 68 7.01 4.72 -18.98
N ASP A 69 6.50 4.84 -20.21
CA ASP A 69 6.90 5.90 -21.14
C ASP A 69 6.56 7.29 -20.58
N GLU A 70 5.38 7.46 -19.97
CA GLU A 70 4.97 8.73 -19.37
C GLU A 70 5.79 9.13 -18.15
N VAL A 71 6.21 8.13 -17.37
CA VAL A 71 7.07 8.31 -16.19
C VAL A 71 8.49 8.70 -16.61
N GLU A 72 9.04 8.02 -17.62
CA GLU A 72 10.38 8.29 -18.15
C GLU A 72 10.45 9.64 -18.88
N GLU A 73 9.47 9.95 -19.74
CA GLU A 73 9.35 11.27 -20.39
C GLU A 73 9.32 12.41 -19.35
N ALA A 74 8.72 12.16 -18.19
CA ALA A 74 8.63 13.12 -17.10
C ALA A 74 9.85 13.16 -16.17
N GLY A 75 10.84 12.27 -16.36
CA GLY A 75 11.99 12.14 -15.48
C GLY A 75 11.61 11.70 -14.06
N LEU A 76 10.49 10.97 -13.91
CA LEU A 76 9.91 10.57 -12.62
C LEU A 76 10.23 9.10 -12.26
N GLY A 77 11.06 8.40 -13.03
CA GLY A 77 11.36 6.97 -12.85
C GLY A 77 11.76 6.59 -11.42
N GLU A 78 12.70 7.34 -10.82
CA GLU A 78 13.12 7.11 -9.43
C GLU A 78 11.96 7.28 -8.44
N ARG A 79 11.16 8.33 -8.62
CA ARG A 79 10.05 8.63 -7.73
C ARG A 79 8.92 7.61 -7.84
N HIS A 80 8.63 7.18 -9.07
CA HIS A 80 7.71 6.07 -9.33
C HIS A 80 8.19 4.78 -8.65
N ALA A 81 9.48 4.44 -8.78
CA ALA A 81 10.05 3.26 -8.12
C ALA A 81 9.97 3.34 -6.58
N LEU A 82 10.17 4.52 -5.99
CA LEU A 82 10.00 4.75 -4.55
C LEU A 82 8.54 4.55 -4.11
N ALA A 83 7.59 5.09 -4.87
CA ALA A 83 6.16 4.92 -4.59
C ALA A 83 5.74 3.45 -4.71
N GLU A 84 6.20 2.72 -5.74
CA GLU A 84 5.98 1.28 -5.84
C GLU A 84 6.58 0.50 -4.68
N ALA A 85 7.80 0.85 -4.25
CA ALA A 85 8.45 0.20 -3.13
C ALA A 85 7.66 0.41 -1.83
N ALA A 86 7.13 1.62 -1.61
CA ALA A 86 6.27 1.92 -0.46
C ALA A 86 4.99 1.07 -0.47
N VAL A 87 4.26 1.07 -1.59
CA VAL A 87 3.02 0.28 -1.70
C VAL A 87 3.29 -1.24 -1.59
N ARG A 88 4.43 -1.72 -2.10
CA ARG A 88 4.87 -3.12 -1.90
C ARG A 88 5.12 -3.45 -0.43
N ARG A 89 5.71 -2.54 0.36
CA ARG A 89 5.89 -2.74 1.80
C ARG A 89 4.55 -2.82 2.54
N CYS A 90 3.60 -1.93 2.25
CA CYS A 90 2.26 -2.00 2.84
C CYS A 90 1.58 -3.35 2.52
N ALA A 91 1.69 -3.81 1.26
CA ALA A 91 1.14 -5.10 0.84
C ALA A 91 1.77 -6.28 1.60
N ALA A 92 3.10 -6.27 1.78
CA ALA A 92 3.81 -7.29 2.53
C ALA A 92 3.41 -7.29 4.02
N ALA A 93 3.24 -6.12 4.63
CA ALA A 93 2.78 -6.00 6.01
C ALA A 93 1.39 -6.61 6.20
N LEU A 94 0.45 -6.38 5.27
CA LEU A 94 -0.86 -7.03 5.29
C LEU A 94 -0.78 -8.56 5.18
N GLN A 95 0.06 -9.10 4.30
CA GLN A 95 0.20 -10.56 4.15
C GLN A 95 0.69 -11.25 5.43
N VAL A 96 1.57 -10.58 6.20
CA VAL A 96 2.03 -11.10 7.49
C VAL A 96 0.89 -11.20 8.50
N LEU A 97 -0.11 -10.32 8.43
CA LEU A 97 -1.29 -10.36 9.31
C LEU A 97 -2.28 -11.47 8.95
N GLU A 98 -2.25 -11.95 7.71
CA GLU A 98 -3.12 -13.03 7.22
C GLU A 98 -2.58 -14.42 7.50
N LEU A 99 -1.27 -14.54 7.79
CA LEU A 99 -0.73 -15.82 8.22
C LEU A 99 -1.42 -16.21 9.53
N PRO A 100 -2.11 -17.37 9.58
CA PRO A 100 -2.67 -17.84 10.83
C PRO A 100 -1.52 -17.90 11.83
N GLY A 101 -1.62 -17.13 12.90
CA GLY A 101 -0.65 -17.18 13.99
C GLY A 101 -0.53 -18.64 14.42
N GLY A 102 0.61 -19.26 14.13
CA GLY A 102 0.92 -20.64 14.49
C GLY A 102 1.13 -20.76 16.00
N GLY A 103 0.07 -20.55 16.77
CA GLY A 103 0.11 -20.49 18.23
C GLY A 103 -1.28 -20.72 18.80
N GLY A 104 -1.63 -21.99 19.01
CA GLY A 104 -2.85 -22.39 19.68
C GLY A 104 -3.37 -23.74 19.22
N SER A 105 -2.69 -24.81 19.65
CA SER A 105 -3.22 -26.17 19.56
C SER A 105 -4.55 -26.24 20.31
N LEU A 106 -5.66 -26.24 19.58
CA LEU A 106 -6.90 -26.81 20.09
C LEU A 106 -6.72 -28.32 20.02
N THR A 107 -6.19 -28.89 21.10
CA THR A 107 -6.29 -30.31 21.41
C THR A 107 -7.77 -30.67 21.44
N GLY A 108 -8.31 -31.02 20.28
CA GLY A 108 -9.43 -31.93 20.16
C GLY A 108 -8.91 -33.32 20.43
N ILE A 109 -9.21 -33.86 21.60
CA ILE A 109 -9.36 -35.30 21.76
C ILE A 109 -10.63 -35.51 22.58
N ALA A 110 -11.55 -36.23 21.94
CA ALA A 110 -12.76 -36.78 22.50
C ALA A 110 -12.45 -37.81 23.61
#